data_AF-A0AA43Y5U6-F1
#
_entry.id   AF-A0AA43Y5U6-F1
#
_cell.length_a   1.000
_cell.length_b   1.000
_cell.length_c   1.000
_cell.angle_alpha   90.00
_cell.angle_beta   90.00
_cell.angle_gamma   90.00
#
_symmetry.space_group_name_H-M   'P 1'
#
loop_
_entity.id
_entity.type
_entity.pdbx_description
1 polymer ?
#
loop_
_entity_poly.entity_id
_entity_poly.type
_entity_poly.pdbx_seq_one_letter_code
_entity_poly.pdbx_strand_id
1 'polypeptide(L)'
;MEQQENVNTNLNLTLKEKFKFFFTSPSKLFEYYRENPKFGILFLITAACTLIHKLIFSNLSNEIMKKYMEKQLQGLDPQALEVTKKTMDTMNTPALKIGSTLIGALIGVFGMSLIIFIIFKISKVALSYQQTVTLYLVAFLSNSIGSIFKSIYMLISKKAIGINAILNPSVKNTLIANIDIFNIWYYVLLGIGIYAMGKTSKKKATILTIILAILSIGAAVLPFLVGIKK
;
A
#
# COMPACT_ATOMS: atom_id res chain seq x y z
N MET A 1 20.56 12.26 -35.92
CA MET A 1 20.49 13.38 -34.95
C MET A 1 19.03 13.77 -34.84
N GLU A 2 18.29 13.11 -33.95
CA GLU A 2 16.89 13.43 -33.70
C GLU A 2 16.81 14.45 -32.56
N GLN A 3 16.05 15.50 -32.80
CA GLN A 3 15.92 16.68 -31.97
C GLN A 3 15.52 16.30 -30.54
N GLN A 4 16.35 16.71 -29.58
CA GLN A 4 15.95 16.82 -28.18
C GLN A 4 14.87 17.88 -28.09
N GLU A 5 13.62 17.44 -28.00
CA GLU A 5 12.51 18.29 -27.61
C GLU A 5 12.74 18.69 -26.14
N ASN A 6 13.32 19.88 -25.98
CA ASN A 6 13.62 20.50 -24.70
C ASN A 6 12.29 20.98 -24.09
N VAL A 7 11.52 20.07 -23.50
CA VAL A 7 10.28 20.38 -22.80
C VAL A 7 10.63 20.91 -21.40
N ASN A 8 11.21 22.10 -21.36
CA ASN A 8 11.16 22.98 -20.21
C ASN A 8 9.76 23.62 -20.15
N THR A 9 8.74 22.83 -19.82
CA THR A 9 7.46 23.40 -19.41
C THR A 9 7.35 23.33 -17.91
N ASN A 10 7.27 24.50 -17.29
CA ASN A 10 6.60 24.72 -16.00
C ASN A 10 5.16 24.19 -16.11
N LEU A 11 5.01 22.87 -16.06
CA LEU A 11 3.74 22.16 -16.20
C LEU A 11 2.96 22.39 -14.91
N ASN A 12 2.20 23.48 -14.81
CA ASN A 12 1.23 23.61 -13.73
C ASN A 12 0.01 22.74 -14.04
N LEU A 13 0.11 21.44 -13.74
CA LEU A 13 -0.95 20.49 -14.02
C LEU A 13 -2.17 20.70 -13.12
N THR A 14 -3.33 20.84 -13.75
CA THR A 14 -4.65 20.79 -13.09
C THR A 14 -4.93 19.40 -12.51
N LEU A 15 -5.90 19.28 -11.61
CA LEU A 15 -6.31 17.99 -11.03
C LEU A 15 -6.79 17.02 -12.13
N LYS A 16 -7.54 17.51 -13.11
CA LYS A 16 -8.05 16.72 -14.24
C LYS A 16 -6.91 16.15 -15.07
N GLU A 17 -5.88 16.94 -15.35
CA GLU A 17 -4.70 16.48 -16.09
C GLU A 17 -3.87 15.49 -15.28
N LYS A 18 -3.69 15.71 -13.97
CA LYS A 18 -3.03 14.74 -13.08
C LYS A 18 -3.71 13.39 -13.11
N PHE A 19 -5.04 13.38 -13.01
CA PHE A 19 -5.85 12.17 -13.09
C PHE A 19 -5.71 11.49 -14.46
N LYS A 20 -5.83 12.24 -15.56
CA LYS A 20 -5.65 11.70 -16.91
C LYS A 20 -4.25 11.08 -17.09
N PHE A 21 -3.21 11.83 -16.73
CA PHE A 21 -1.82 11.42 -16.92
C PHE A 21 -1.45 10.22 -16.06
N PHE A 22 -2.06 10.06 -14.88
CA PHE A 22 -1.88 8.85 -14.07
C PHE A 22 -2.11 7.56 -14.86
N PHE A 23 -3.11 7.55 -15.76
CA PHE A 23 -3.42 6.38 -16.60
C PHE A 23 -2.76 6.43 -17.97
N THR A 24 -2.73 7.60 -18.64
CA THR A 24 -2.33 7.68 -20.05
C THR A 24 -0.90 8.14 -20.27
N SER A 25 -0.31 8.85 -19.31
CA SER A 25 1.01 9.48 -19.48
C SER A 25 1.76 9.58 -18.15
N PRO A 26 1.97 8.46 -17.44
CA PRO A 26 2.51 8.48 -16.08
C PRO A 26 3.90 9.10 -16.01
N SER A 27 4.75 8.97 -17.04
CA SER A 27 6.06 9.63 -17.09
C SER A 27 5.95 11.15 -16.93
N LYS A 28 5.00 11.81 -17.62
CA LYS A 28 4.78 13.26 -17.51
C LYS A 28 4.30 13.66 -16.11
N LEU A 29 3.45 12.82 -15.51
CA LEU A 29 3.00 13.03 -14.13
C LEU A 29 4.16 12.97 -13.14
N PHE A 30 5.03 11.98 -13.30
CA PHE A 30 6.20 11.79 -12.45
C PHE A 30 7.25 12.89 -12.66
N GLU A 31 7.50 13.35 -13.88
CA GLU A 31 8.34 14.52 -14.17
C GLU A 31 7.82 15.77 -13.46
N TYR A 32 6.50 16.02 -13.50
CA TYR A 32 5.90 17.11 -12.74
C TYR A 32 6.20 17.01 -11.23
N TYR A 33 6.01 15.83 -10.63
CA TYR A 33 6.25 15.61 -9.20
C TYR A 33 7.74 15.59 -8.83
N ARG A 34 8.65 15.41 -9.80
CA ARG A 34 10.09 15.56 -9.57
C ARG A 34 10.41 17.01 -9.18
N GLU A 35 9.92 17.96 -9.95
CA GLU A 35 10.15 19.40 -9.75
C GLU A 35 9.23 19.98 -8.66
N ASN A 36 8.06 19.36 -8.43
CA ASN A 36 7.07 19.80 -7.43
C ASN A 36 6.69 18.68 -6.45
N PRO A 37 7.61 18.20 -5.58
CA PRO A 37 7.34 17.08 -4.70
C PRO A 37 6.35 17.46 -3.59
N LYS A 38 5.06 17.15 -3.79
CA LYS A 38 3.96 17.46 -2.86
C LYS A 38 3.28 16.18 -2.40
N PHE A 39 3.71 15.66 -1.26
CA PHE A 39 3.19 14.42 -0.69
C PHE A 39 1.97 14.60 0.23
N GLY A 40 1.75 15.79 0.80
CA GLY A 40 0.72 16.00 1.84
C GLY A 40 -0.69 15.58 1.41
N ILE A 41 -1.18 16.11 0.28
CA ILE A 41 -2.50 15.74 -0.23
C ILE A 41 -2.57 14.27 -0.67
N LEU A 42 -1.50 13.73 -1.24
CA LEU A 42 -1.42 12.33 -1.66
C LEU A 42 -1.49 11.38 -0.45
N PHE A 43 -0.83 11.76 0.65
CA PHE A 43 -0.89 11.05 1.92
C PHE A 43 -2.30 11.09 2.50
N LEU A 44 -2.95 12.25 2.53
CA LEU A 44 -4.32 12.38 3.03
C LEU A 44 -5.31 11.50 2.25
N ILE A 45 -5.21 11.50 0.91
CA ILE A 45 -6.03 10.62 0.05
C ILE A 45 -5.76 9.15 0.38
N THR A 46 -4.49 8.75 0.47
CA THR A 46 -4.09 7.36 0.76
C THR A 46 -4.58 6.91 2.14
N ALA A 47 -4.42 7.77 3.16
CA ALA A 47 -4.88 7.50 4.52
C ALA A 47 -6.41 7.38 4.58
N ALA A 48 -7.14 8.26 3.88
CA ALA A 48 -8.60 8.19 3.80
C ALA A 48 -9.08 6.91 3.11
N CYS A 49 -8.51 6.53 1.96
CA CYS A 49 -8.84 5.28 1.26
C CYS A 49 -8.58 4.05 2.15
N THR A 50 -7.43 4.03 2.83
CA THR A 50 -7.06 2.94 3.74
C THR A 50 -8.01 2.84 4.92
N LEU A 51 -8.38 3.98 5.51
CA LEU A 51 -9.32 4.04 6.64
C LEU A 51 -10.70 3.55 6.23
N ILE A 52 -11.25 4.06 5.12
CA ILE A 52 -12.55 3.66 4.59
C ILE A 52 -12.57 2.15 4.33
N HIS A 53 -11.55 1.63 3.64
CA HIS A 53 -11.45 0.20 3.35
C HIS A 53 -11.42 -0.65 4.61
N LYS A 54 -10.60 -0.27 5.59
CA LYS A 54 -10.45 -1.02 6.84
C LYS A 54 -11.69 -0.97 7.72
N LEU A 55 -12.42 0.15 7.75
CA LEU A 55 -13.69 0.25 8.48
C LEU A 55 -14.76 -0.64 7.85
N ILE A 56 -14.90 -0.62 6.52
CA ILE A 56 -15.86 -1.47 5.80
C ILE A 56 -15.51 -2.95 5.99
N PHE A 57 -14.24 -3.31 5.79
CA PHE A 57 -13.77 -4.68 5.99
C PHE A 57 -14.03 -5.14 7.43
N SER A 58 -13.65 -4.35 8.43
CA SER A 58 -13.84 -4.69 9.84
C SER A 58 -15.31 -4.88 10.19
N ASN A 59 -16.22 -4.06 9.65
CA ASN A 59 -17.65 -4.20 9.92
C ASN A 59 -18.19 -5.51 9.35
N LEU A 60 -17.85 -5.83 8.10
CA LEU A 60 -18.31 -7.04 7.42
C LEU A 60 -17.65 -8.32 7.92
N SER A 61 -16.43 -8.23 8.46
CA SER A 61 -15.70 -9.38 8.99
C SER A 61 -15.94 -9.64 10.47
N ASN A 62 -16.61 -8.74 11.20
CA ASN A 62 -16.64 -8.75 12.67
C ASN A 62 -17.19 -10.06 13.23
N GLU A 63 -18.39 -10.47 12.80
CA GLU A 63 -19.03 -11.69 13.31
C GLU A 63 -18.22 -12.95 12.98
N ILE A 64 -17.70 -13.02 11.75
CA ILE A 64 -16.88 -14.16 11.30
C ILE A 64 -15.59 -14.24 12.13
N MET A 65 -14.93 -13.10 12.34
CA MET A 65 -13.72 -13.03 13.17
C MET A 65 -14.00 -13.35 14.63
N LYS A 66 -15.13 -12.90 15.18
CA LYS A 66 -15.53 -13.24 16.55
C LYS A 66 -15.72 -14.75 16.71
N LYS A 67 -16.47 -15.40 15.82
CA LYS A 67 -16.66 -16.86 15.84
C LYS A 67 -15.34 -17.62 15.66
N TYR A 68 -14.48 -17.15 14.76
CA TYR A 68 -13.16 -17.75 14.56
C TYR A 68 -12.28 -17.64 15.81
N MET A 69 -12.24 -16.46 16.44
CA MET A 69 -11.52 -16.25 17.70
C MET A 69 -12.09 -17.09 18.84
N GLU A 70 -13.42 -17.12 19.01
CA GLU A 70 -14.06 -17.96 20.04
C GLU A 70 -13.66 -19.43 19.92
N LYS A 71 -13.56 -19.95 18.68
CA LYS A 71 -13.03 -21.31 18.44
C LYS A 71 -11.56 -21.47 18.83
N GLN A 72 -10.72 -20.49 18.52
CA GLN A 72 -9.30 -20.51 18.88
C GLN A 72 -9.06 -20.44 20.39
N LEU A 73 -10.02 -19.90 21.14
CA LEU A 73 -9.93 -19.74 22.60
C LEU A 73 -10.59 -20.90 23.36
N GLN A 74 -11.13 -21.89 22.67
CA GLN A 74 -11.67 -23.09 23.30
C GLN A 74 -10.54 -23.84 24.01
N GLY A 75 -10.76 -24.18 25.28
CA GLY A 75 -9.78 -24.90 26.11
C GLY A 75 -8.76 -24.01 26.84
N LEU A 76 -8.85 -22.69 26.72
CA LEU A 76 -8.11 -21.79 27.61
C LEU A 76 -8.68 -21.82 29.02
N ASP A 77 -7.82 -21.53 30.00
CA ASP A 77 -8.26 -21.34 31.37
C ASP A 77 -9.22 -20.12 31.47
N PRO A 78 -10.16 -20.10 32.44
CA PRO A 78 -11.15 -19.03 32.55
C PRO A 78 -10.55 -17.62 32.68
N GLN A 79 -9.41 -17.48 33.36
CA GLN A 79 -8.74 -16.20 33.55
C GLN A 79 -8.08 -15.70 32.27
N ALA A 80 -7.36 -16.56 31.53
CA ALA A 80 -6.82 -16.19 30.22
C ALA A 80 -7.94 -15.88 29.22
N LEU A 81 -9.07 -16.60 29.28
CA LEU A 81 -10.22 -16.36 28.42
C LEU A 81 -10.82 -14.97 28.66
N GLU A 82 -11.00 -14.57 29.91
CA GLU A 82 -11.53 -13.25 30.27
C GLU A 82 -10.61 -12.12 29.83
N VAL A 83 -9.30 -12.22 30.12
CA VAL A 83 -8.29 -11.23 29.72
C VAL A 83 -8.23 -11.10 28.20
N THR A 84 -8.29 -12.22 27.48
CA THR A 84 -8.26 -12.23 26.01
C THR A 84 -9.51 -11.58 25.42
N LYS A 85 -10.70 -11.89 25.95
CA LYS A 85 -11.97 -11.24 25.55
C LYS A 85 -11.93 -9.73 25.76
N LYS A 86 -11.54 -9.29 26.96
CA LYS A 86 -11.43 -7.86 27.29
C LYS A 86 -10.44 -7.13 26.37
N THR A 87 -9.31 -7.75 26.08
CA THR A 87 -8.31 -7.20 25.15
C THR A 87 -8.87 -7.08 23.74
N MET A 88 -9.57 -8.11 23.24
CA MET A 88 -10.19 -8.08 21.92
C MET A 88 -11.29 -7.01 21.82
N ASP A 89 -12.14 -6.88 22.83
CA ASP A 89 -13.20 -5.87 22.84
C ASP A 89 -12.60 -4.46 22.82
N THR A 90 -11.52 -4.25 23.58
CA THR A 90 -10.76 -3.00 23.61
C THR A 90 -10.16 -2.68 22.23
N MET A 91 -9.43 -3.64 21.63
CA MET A 91 -8.86 -3.49 20.29
C MET A 91 -9.93 -3.29 19.20
N ASN A 92 -11.17 -3.72 19.45
CA ASN A 92 -12.27 -3.58 18.53
C ASN A 92 -13.04 -2.25 18.65
N THR A 93 -12.72 -1.41 19.63
CA THR A 93 -13.35 -0.09 19.76
C THR A 93 -13.10 0.79 18.52
N PRO A 94 -14.08 1.59 18.08
CA PRO A 94 -13.91 2.48 16.92
C PRO A 94 -12.71 3.43 17.04
N ALA A 95 -12.50 4.00 18.23
CA ALA A 95 -11.40 4.94 18.48
C ALA A 95 -10.02 4.29 18.25
N LEU A 96 -9.77 3.12 18.83
CA LEU A 96 -8.50 2.41 18.64
C LEU A 96 -8.33 1.89 17.21
N LYS A 97 -9.42 1.46 16.54
CA LYS A 97 -9.37 1.09 15.12
C LYS A 97 -8.94 2.26 14.24
N ILE A 98 -9.55 3.43 14.42
CA ILE A 98 -9.20 4.62 13.64
C ILE A 98 -7.77 5.04 13.96
N GLY A 99 -7.43 5.20 15.24
CA GLY A 99 -6.09 5.62 15.69
C GLY A 99 -4.98 4.70 15.18
N SER A 100 -5.11 3.39 15.40
CA SER A 100 -4.11 2.40 14.93
C SER A 100 -3.99 2.35 13.41
N THR A 101 -5.08 2.62 12.68
CA THR A 101 -5.05 2.66 11.20
C THR A 101 -4.29 3.87 10.70
N LEU A 102 -4.51 5.06 11.29
CA LEU A 102 -3.81 6.27 10.90
C LEU A 102 -2.32 6.21 11.26
N ILE A 103 -2.00 5.73 12.46
CA ILE A 103 -0.61 5.48 12.87
C ILE A 103 0.05 4.47 11.94
N GLY A 104 -0.65 3.36 11.63
CA GLY A 104 -0.16 2.35 10.70
C GLY A 104 0.06 2.89 9.28
N ALA A 105 -0.81 3.77 8.78
CA ALA A 105 -0.64 4.43 7.49
C ALA A 105 0.57 5.37 7.48
N LEU A 106 0.78 6.14 8.57
CA LEU A 106 1.95 7.01 8.73
C LEU A 106 3.23 6.18 8.72
N ILE A 107 3.33 5.18 9.60
CA ILE A 107 4.51 4.30 9.69
C ILE A 107 4.73 3.57 8.37
N GLY A 108 3.67 3.04 7.74
CA GLY A 108 3.76 2.30 6.49
C GLY A 108 4.27 3.18 5.34
N VAL A 109 3.72 4.38 5.16
CA VAL A 109 4.13 5.28 4.07
C VAL A 109 5.57 5.76 4.25
N PHE A 110 5.90 6.30 5.43
CA PHE A 110 7.23 6.87 5.65
C PHE A 110 8.29 5.78 5.85
N GLY A 111 7.96 4.69 6.53
CA GLY A 111 8.85 3.54 6.68
C GLY A 111 9.19 2.88 5.35
N MET A 112 8.19 2.60 4.49
CA MET A 112 8.45 2.03 3.17
C MET A 112 9.21 3.01 2.27
N SER A 113 8.88 4.30 2.31
CA SER A 113 9.61 5.33 1.57
C SER A 113 11.07 5.42 2.02
N LEU A 114 11.36 5.19 3.31
CA LEU A 114 12.73 5.16 3.83
C LEU A 114 13.52 3.98 3.29
N ILE A 115 12.91 2.79 3.24
CA ILE A 115 13.52 1.59 2.63
C ILE A 115 13.84 1.85 1.16
N ILE A 116 12.88 2.38 0.39
CA ILE A 116 13.07 2.74 -1.02
C ILE A 116 14.20 3.78 -1.16
N PHE A 117 14.22 4.78 -0.29
CA PHE A 117 15.25 5.83 -0.31
C PHE A 117 16.65 5.28 -0.06
N ILE A 118 16.81 4.35 0.90
CA ILE A 118 18.09 3.67 1.16
C ILE A 118 18.55 2.92 -0.09
N ILE A 119 17.64 2.16 -0.73
CA ILE A 119 17.94 1.43 -1.97
C ILE A 119 18.36 2.40 -3.09
N PHE A 120 17.70 3.54 -3.21
CA PHE A 120 18.07 4.59 -4.16
C PHE A 120 19.45 5.17 -3.88
N LYS A 121 19.84 5.37 -2.61
CA LYS A 121 21.18 5.85 -2.25
C LYS A 121 22.27 4.86 -2.61
N ILE A 122 22.08 3.58 -2.25
CA ILE A 122 23.02 2.50 -2.64
C ILE A 122 23.14 2.42 -4.15
N SER A 123 22.01 2.57 -4.85
CA SER A 123 21.95 2.50 -6.30
C SER A 123 22.32 3.80 -7.00
N LYS A 124 22.76 4.85 -6.30
CA LYS A 124 23.09 6.16 -6.89
C LYS A 124 21.96 6.75 -7.75
N VAL A 125 20.72 6.70 -7.26
CA VAL A 125 19.56 7.41 -7.83
C VAL A 125 19.42 8.75 -7.09
N ALA A 126 19.46 9.86 -7.83
CA ALA A 126 19.51 11.21 -7.29
C ALA A 126 18.11 11.73 -6.93
N LEU A 127 17.46 11.09 -5.96
CA LEU A 127 16.21 11.55 -5.36
C LEU A 127 16.42 11.96 -3.91
N SER A 128 15.71 13.01 -3.47
CA SER A 128 15.57 13.36 -2.07
C SER A 128 14.56 12.43 -1.38
N TYR A 129 14.55 12.42 -0.04
CA TYR A 129 13.58 11.62 0.70
C TYR A 129 12.15 12.09 0.41
N GLN A 130 11.92 13.41 0.37
CA GLN A 130 10.63 14.00 0.01
C GLN A 130 10.15 13.58 -1.38
N GLN A 131 11.06 13.55 -2.37
CA GLN A 131 10.74 13.05 -3.71
C GLN A 131 10.45 11.55 -3.69
N THR A 132 11.12 10.78 -2.84
CA THR A 132 10.87 9.33 -2.69
C THR A 132 9.51 9.05 -2.07
N VAL A 133 9.12 9.80 -1.03
CA VAL A 133 7.77 9.72 -0.44
C VAL A 133 6.71 10.09 -1.47
N THR A 134 6.95 11.15 -2.24
CA THR A 134 6.03 11.56 -3.32
C THR A 134 5.91 10.48 -4.39
N LEU A 135 7.04 9.94 -4.87
CA LEU A 135 7.08 8.84 -5.85
C LEU A 135 6.28 7.64 -5.35
N TYR A 136 6.53 7.21 -4.11
CA TYR A 136 5.84 6.10 -3.49
C TYR A 136 4.33 6.34 -3.44
N LEU A 137 3.89 7.50 -2.93
CA LEU A 137 2.48 7.82 -2.80
C LEU A 137 1.77 7.96 -4.15
N VAL A 138 2.41 8.59 -5.16
CA VAL A 138 1.83 8.67 -6.51
C VAL A 138 1.62 7.27 -7.07
N ALA A 139 2.61 6.38 -7.01
CA ALA A 139 2.44 5.00 -7.45
C ALA A 139 1.35 4.27 -6.63
N PHE A 140 1.34 4.46 -5.30
CA PHE A 140 0.43 3.80 -4.38
C PHE A 140 -1.04 4.23 -4.54
N LEU A 141 -1.31 5.35 -5.22
CA LEU A 141 -2.68 5.72 -5.61
C LEU A 141 -3.39 4.59 -6.37
N SER A 142 -2.66 3.76 -7.12
CA SER A 142 -3.22 2.56 -7.76
C SER A 142 -3.89 1.64 -6.74
N ASN A 143 -3.18 1.33 -5.64
CA ASN A 143 -3.69 0.48 -4.57
C ASN A 143 -4.82 1.15 -3.79
N SER A 144 -4.77 2.48 -3.62
CA SER A 144 -5.87 3.26 -3.05
C SER A 144 -7.14 3.12 -3.90
N ILE A 145 -7.05 3.26 -5.21
CA ILE A 145 -8.17 3.05 -6.15
C ILE A 145 -8.70 1.62 -6.03
N GLY A 146 -7.81 0.62 -6.05
CA GLY A 146 -8.20 -0.78 -5.88
C GLY A 146 -8.92 -1.06 -4.56
N SER A 147 -8.47 -0.43 -3.47
CA SER A 147 -9.11 -0.54 -2.16
C SER A 147 -10.52 0.05 -2.16
N ILE A 148 -10.77 1.13 -2.90
CA ILE A 148 -12.11 1.69 -3.07
C ILE A 148 -13.01 0.75 -3.88
N PHE A 149 -12.54 0.21 -5.00
CA PHE A 149 -13.29 -0.78 -5.77
C PHE A 149 -13.65 -2.02 -4.95
N LYS A 150 -12.68 -2.58 -4.21
CA LYS A 150 -12.93 -3.69 -3.27
C LYS A 150 -13.97 -3.30 -2.23
N SER A 151 -13.88 -2.10 -1.67
CA SER A 151 -14.82 -1.61 -0.65
C SER A 151 -16.24 -1.49 -1.19
N ILE A 152 -16.42 -0.94 -2.39
CA ILE A 152 -17.72 -0.86 -3.06
C ILE A 152 -18.28 -2.27 -3.27
N TYR A 153 -17.47 -3.19 -3.80
CA TYR A 153 -17.90 -4.58 -3.97
C TYR A 153 -18.30 -5.25 -2.65
N MET A 154 -17.54 -5.03 -1.56
CA MET A 154 -17.86 -5.55 -0.24
C MET A 154 -19.21 -5.00 0.28
N LEU A 155 -19.50 -3.73 0.05
CA LEU A 155 -20.77 -3.11 0.43
C LEU A 155 -21.96 -3.66 -0.36
N ILE A 156 -21.78 -3.97 -1.65
CA ILE A 156 -22.83 -4.55 -2.51
C ILE A 156 -23.04 -6.03 -2.17
N SER A 157 -21.97 -6.81 -2.14
CA SER A 157 -22.02 -8.27 -1.95
C SER A 157 -22.24 -8.71 -0.50
N LYS A 158 -22.05 -7.80 0.46
CA LYS A 158 -22.03 -8.06 1.92
C LYS A 158 -20.99 -9.12 2.33
N LYS A 159 -19.95 -9.33 1.51
CA LYS A 159 -18.86 -10.28 1.77
C LYS A 159 -17.56 -9.55 2.05
N ALA A 160 -16.85 -9.96 3.10
CA ALA A 160 -15.51 -9.46 3.41
C ALA A 160 -14.46 -10.07 2.45
N ILE A 161 -14.06 -9.33 1.42
CA ILE A 161 -13.03 -9.79 0.47
C ILE A 161 -11.69 -9.97 1.20
N GLY A 162 -11.04 -11.11 1.01
CA GLY A 162 -9.70 -11.37 1.56
C GLY A 162 -9.70 -11.95 2.96
N ILE A 163 -10.87 -12.14 3.59
CA ILE A 163 -10.98 -12.72 4.95
C ILE A 163 -10.35 -14.11 5.05
N ASN A 164 -10.36 -14.89 3.96
CA ASN A 164 -9.75 -16.22 3.93
C ASN A 164 -8.24 -16.22 4.21
N ALA A 165 -7.52 -15.16 3.83
CA ALA A 165 -6.09 -15.04 4.15
C ALA A 165 -5.83 -14.85 5.65
N ILE A 166 -6.84 -14.36 6.39
CA ILE A 166 -6.80 -14.21 7.85
C ILE A 166 -7.22 -15.53 8.53
N LEU A 167 -8.30 -16.15 8.05
CA LEU A 167 -8.87 -17.36 8.66
C LEU A 167 -8.02 -18.61 8.41
N ASN A 168 -7.37 -18.68 7.24
CA ASN A 168 -6.53 -19.81 6.83
C ASN A 168 -5.17 -19.27 6.37
N PRO A 169 -4.33 -18.77 7.29
CA PRO A 169 -3.10 -18.09 6.94
C PRO A 169 -2.10 -19.09 6.32
N SER A 170 -1.69 -18.83 5.09
CA SER A 170 -0.69 -19.61 4.36
C SER A 170 0.04 -18.74 3.35
N VAL A 171 1.19 -19.19 2.84
CA VAL A 171 1.90 -18.52 1.73
C VAL A 171 0.96 -18.34 0.54
N LYS A 172 0.24 -19.41 0.15
CA LYS A 172 -0.71 -19.38 -0.96
C LYS A 172 -1.80 -18.33 -0.77
N ASN A 173 -2.49 -18.35 0.38
CA ASN A 173 -3.61 -17.42 0.62
C ASN A 173 -3.14 -15.97 0.76
N THR A 174 -1.95 -15.76 1.33
CA THR A 174 -1.31 -14.44 1.40
C THR A 174 -0.98 -13.90 0.01
N LEU A 175 -0.39 -14.72 -0.86
CA LEU A 175 -0.07 -14.30 -2.22
C LEU A 175 -1.34 -13.97 -3.02
N ILE A 176 -2.37 -14.82 -2.96
CA ILE A 176 -3.65 -14.58 -3.63
C ILE A 176 -4.30 -13.27 -3.17
N ALA A 177 -4.19 -12.92 -1.88
CA ALA A 177 -4.73 -11.67 -1.35
C ALA A 177 -3.97 -10.41 -1.82
N ASN A 178 -2.70 -10.57 -2.23
CA ASN A 178 -1.81 -9.47 -2.63
C ASN A 178 -1.65 -9.32 -4.16
N ILE A 179 -2.07 -10.32 -4.95
CA ILE A 179 -1.98 -10.27 -6.41
C ILE A 179 -3.31 -9.78 -6.97
N ASP A 180 -3.34 -8.52 -7.37
CA ASP A 180 -4.43 -7.94 -8.16
C ASP A 180 -3.90 -6.95 -9.19
N ILE A 181 -4.77 -6.54 -10.11
CA ILE A 181 -4.42 -5.62 -11.20
C ILE A 181 -3.92 -4.26 -10.71
N PHE A 182 -4.38 -3.78 -9.56
CA PHE A 182 -3.96 -2.51 -8.99
C PHE A 182 -2.56 -2.60 -8.39
N ASN A 183 -2.23 -3.72 -7.75
CA ASN A 183 -0.88 -3.96 -7.24
C ASN A 183 0.14 -4.17 -8.37
N ILE A 184 -0.27 -4.84 -9.46
CA ILE A 184 0.56 -4.93 -10.68
C ILE A 184 0.79 -3.52 -11.25
N TRP A 185 -0.26 -2.72 -11.38
CA TRP A 185 -0.14 -1.35 -11.86
C TRP A 185 0.69 -0.45 -10.95
N TYR A 186 0.64 -0.66 -9.63
CA TYR A 186 1.53 0.01 -8.67
C TYR A 186 3.00 -0.21 -9.01
N TYR A 187 3.43 -1.44 -9.29
CA TYR A 187 4.82 -1.70 -9.66
C TYR A 187 5.19 -1.11 -11.03
N VAL A 188 4.27 -1.13 -11.99
CA VAL A 188 4.48 -0.46 -13.29
C VAL A 188 4.72 1.04 -13.08
N LEU A 189 3.85 1.71 -12.31
CA LEU A 189 4.00 3.12 -11.98
C LEU A 189 5.27 3.39 -11.19
N LEU A 190 5.64 2.52 -10.26
CA LEU A 190 6.87 2.64 -9.47
C LEU A 190 8.09 2.66 -10.39
N GLY A 191 8.15 1.74 -11.36
CA GLY A 191 9.25 1.71 -12.34
C GLY A 191 9.29 2.92 -13.26
N ILE A 192 8.13 3.37 -13.75
CA ILE A 192 8.02 4.60 -14.54
C ILE A 192 8.46 5.81 -13.71
N GLY A 193 8.05 5.88 -12.44
CA GLY A 193 8.44 6.92 -11.51
C GLY A 193 9.94 6.93 -11.24
N ILE A 194 10.56 5.76 -11.03
CA ILE A 194 12.02 5.65 -10.86
C ILE A 194 12.75 6.15 -12.11
N TYR A 195 12.27 5.77 -13.30
CA TYR A 195 12.84 6.22 -14.57
C TYR A 195 12.74 7.75 -14.73
N ALA A 196 11.51 8.29 -14.63
CA ALA A 196 11.19 9.68 -14.89
C ALA A 196 11.67 10.62 -13.76
N MET A 197 11.25 10.38 -12.51
CA MET A 197 11.69 11.18 -11.36
C MET A 197 13.15 10.95 -11.04
N GLY A 198 13.72 9.77 -11.27
CA GLY A 198 15.12 9.48 -10.97
C GLY A 198 16.10 9.93 -12.06
N LYS A 199 15.65 10.30 -13.26
CA LYS A 199 16.50 10.53 -14.46
C LYS A 199 17.53 9.41 -14.63
N THR A 200 17.07 8.17 -14.51
CA THR A 200 17.92 6.98 -14.62
C THR A 200 17.59 6.17 -15.88
N SER A 201 18.39 5.16 -16.21
CA SER A 201 18.12 4.32 -17.38
C SER A 201 16.90 3.42 -17.14
N LYS A 202 16.14 3.10 -18.20
CA LYS A 202 15.00 2.17 -18.13
C LYS A 202 15.39 0.82 -17.53
N LYS A 203 16.57 0.30 -17.90
CA LYS A 203 17.12 -0.95 -17.35
C LYS A 203 17.29 -0.87 -15.84
N LYS A 204 17.91 0.20 -15.34
CA LYS A 204 18.13 0.38 -13.90
C LYS A 204 16.81 0.56 -13.14
N ALA A 205 15.88 1.35 -13.67
CA ALA A 205 14.55 1.51 -13.07
C ALA A 205 13.79 0.19 -12.98
N THR A 206 13.87 -0.65 -14.01
CA THR A 206 13.25 -1.98 -14.06
C THR A 206 13.84 -2.89 -12.98
N ILE A 207 15.17 -2.97 -12.89
CA ILE A 207 15.86 -3.81 -11.88
C ILE A 207 15.45 -3.38 -10.46
N LEU A 208 15.45 -2.07 -10.17
CA LEU A 208 15.07 -1.56 -8.86
C LEU A 208 13.61 -1.87 -8.53
N THR A 209 12.71 -1.80 -9.51
CA THR A 209 11.31 -2.16 -9.33
C THR A 209 11.15 -3.64 -8.99
N ILE A 210 11.88 -4.52 -9.69
CA ILE A 210 11.87 -5.97 -9.42
C ILE A 210 12.39 -6.25 -8.00
N ILE A 211 13.48 -5.62 -7.59
CA ILE A 211 14.02 -5.76 -6.22
C ILE A 211 12.97 -5.35 -5.19
N LEU A 212 12.32 -4.19 -5.39
CA LEU A 212 11.29 -3.69 -4.48
C LEU A 212 10.05 -4.60 -4.44
N ALA A 213 9.66 -5.19 -5.58
CA ALA A 213 8.57 -6.16 -5.64
C ALA A 213 8.91 -7.44 -4.86
N ILE A 214 10.12 -7.99 -5.06
CA ILE A 214 10.59 -9.17 -4.34
C ILE A 214 10.66 -8.90 -2.83
N LEU A 215 11.18 -7.75 -2.41
CA LEU A 215 11.23 -7.38 -0.99
C LEU A 215 9.83 -7.25 -0.38
N SER A 216 8.89 -6.64 -1.12
CA SER A 216 7.50 -6.47 -0.65
C SER A 216 6.78 -7.81 -0.50
N ILE A 217 6.89 -8.68 -1.51
CA ILE A 217 6.31 -10.04 -1.48
C ILE A 217 6.98 -10.88 -0.40
N GLY A 218 8.32 -10.81 -0.31
CA GLY A 218 9.13 -11.49 0.69
C GLY A 218 8.72 -11.12 2.11
N ALA A 219 8.57 -9.83 2.40
CA ALA A 219 8.10 -9.35 3.71
C ALA A 219 6.70 -9.87 4.06
N ALA A 220 5.80 -9.99 3.07
CA ALA A 220 4.45 -10.51 3.27
C ALA A 220 4.45 -12.01 3.62
N VAL A 221 5.37 -12.80 3.05
CA VAL A 221 5.43 -14.26 3.27
C VAL A 221 6.42 -14.70 4.36
N LEU A 222 7.31 -13.81 4.79
CA LEU A 222 8.37 -14.09 5.77
C LEU A 222 7.87 -14.77 7.06
N PRO A 223 6.74 -14.36 7.68
CA PRO A 223 6.26 -15.03 8.90
C PRO A 223 6.03 -16.53 8.72
N PHE A 224 5.63 -16.97 7.53
CA PHE A 224 5.42 -18.39 7.21
C PHE A 224 6.72 -19.15 6.99
N LEU A 225 7.74 -18.47 6.41
CA LEU A 225 9.03 -19.09 6.11
C LEU A 225 9.91 -19.25 7.35
N VAL A 226 9.83 -18.32 8.29
CA VAL A 226 10.61 -18.33 9.54
C VAL A 226 9.94 -19.19 10.62
N GLY A 227 8.81 -19.83 10.30
CA GLY A 227 8.09 -20.67 11.26
C GLY A 227 7.55 -19.88 12.45
N ILE A 228 7.26 -18.59 12.27
CA ILE A 228 6.52 -17.80 13.27
C ILE A 228 5.09 -18.36 13.27
N LYS A 229 4.90 -19.47 14.00
CA LYS A 229 3.59 -20.01 14.32
C LYS A 229 2.89 -18.95 15.17
N LYS A 230 1.83 -18.36 14.61
CA LYS A 230 0.84 -17.61 15.38
C LYS A 230 0.00 -18.60 16.18
#